data_AF-A0A816BWF1-F1
#
_entry.id   AF-A0A816BWF1-F1
#
_cell.length_a   1.000
_cell.length_b   1.000
_cell.length_c   1.000
_cell.angle_alpha   90.00
_cell.angle_beta   90.00
_cell.angle_gamma   90.00
#
_symmetry.space_group_name_H-M   'P 1'
#
loop_
_entity.id
_entity.type
_entity.pdbx_description
1 polymer ?
#
loop_
_entity_poly.entity_id
_entity_poly.type
_entity_poly.pdbx_seq_one_letter_code
_entity_poly.pdbx_strand_id
1 'polypeptide(L)'
;MASSFASFFAKDKTFRPKKKFEQGTMRYSLHKQASASLKSGLDLKEIVKLPDNEDEDDWIAVHVVDFFNRINLVYGIITDYCTPQSCPTMSGGPRYEY
;
A
#
# COMPACT_ATOMS: atom_id res chain seq x y z
N MET A 1 -3.74 -1.72 -25.43
CA MET A 1 -4.15 -0.82 -24.31
C MET A 1 -4.45 -1.63 -23.03
N ALA A 2 -3.67 -2.67 -22.70
CA ALA A 2 -3.91 -3.54 -21.52
C ALA A 2 -2.61 -4.02 -20.84
N SER A 3 -1.44 -3.52 -21.27
CA SER A 3 -0.15 -4.16 -20.95
C SER A 3 0.53 -3.61 -19.69
N SER A 4 0.14 -2.43 -19.20
CA SER A 4 0.86 -1.77 -18.10
C SER A 4 0.57 -2.42 -16.74
N PHE A 5 -0.71 -2.65 -16.40
CA PHE A 5 -1.12 -3.25 -15.13
C PHE A 5 -0.58 -4.68 -14.91
N ALA A 6 -0.46 -5.48 -15.97
CA ALA A 6 0.08 -6.84 -15.90
C ALA A 6 1.60 -6.86 -15.66
N SER A 7 2.34 -5.87 -16.16
CA SER A 7 3.80 -5.73 -15.97
C SER A 7 4.18 -5.40 -14.53
N PHE A 8 3.30 -4.74 -13.77
CA PHE A 8 3.52 -4.45 -12.35
C PHE A 8 3.51 -5.69 -11.46
N PHE A 9 2.78 -6.74 -11.85
CA PHE A 9 2.65 -8.00 -11.10
C PHE A 9 3.45 -9.17 -11.70
N ALA A 10 4.40 -8.87 -12.60
CA ALA A 10 5.23 -9.86 -13.26
C ALA A 10 6.10 -10.63 -12.24
N LYS A 11 6.14 -11.97 -12.36
CA LYS A 11 6.77 -12.93 -11.43
C LYS A 11 8.30 -12.77 -11.26
N ASP A 12 8.88 -12.03 -12.20
CA ASP A 12 10.28 -11.68 -12.43
C ASP A 12 10.72 -10.41 -11.69
N LYS A 13 9.80 -9.67 -11.04
CA LYS A 13 10.13 -8.56 -10.13
C LYS A 13 10.15 -9.02 -8.66
N THR A 14 10.90 -8.31 -7.82
CA THR A 14 11.11 -8.60 -6.39
C THR A 14 9.82 -8.57 -5.57
N PHE A 15 8.78 -7.90 -6.04
CA PHE A 15 7.47 -7.86 -5.40
C PHE A 15 6.58 -9.01 -5.87
N ARG A 16 6.45 -10.05 -5.04
CA ARG A 16 5.52 -11.16 -5.26
C ARG A 16 4.37 -11.05 -4.27
N PRO A 17 3.23 -10.45 -4.65
CA PRO A 17 2.09 -10.37 -3.75
C PRO A 17 1.56 -11.78 -3.46
N LYS A 18 1.79 -12.28 -2.24
CA LYS A 18 1.04 -13.43 -1.74
C LYS A 18 -0.40 -12.96 -1.49
N LYS A 19 -1.28 -13.25 -2.44
CA LYS A 19 -2.70 -12.87 -2.43
C LYS A 19 -3.49 -13.33 -1.19
N LYS A 20 -2.95 -14.24 -0.39
CA LYS A 20 -3.61 -14.80 0.79
C LYS A 20 -2.58 -15.01 1.90
N PHE A 21 -2.81 -14.37 3.04
CA PHE A 21 -2.11 -14.69 4.29
C PHE A 21 -2.58 -16.06 4.78
N GLU A 22 -1.66 -16.91 5.25
CA GLU A 22 -2.00 -18.22 5.77
C GLU A 22 -2.83 -18.08 7.06
N GLN A 23 -4.01 -18.70 7.08
CA GLN A 23 -4.93 -18.64 8.22
C GLN A 23 -4.28 -19.25 9.46
N GLY A 24 -4.35 -18.53 10.58
CA GLY A 24 -3.74 -18.94 11.85
C GLY A 24 -2.34 -18.38 12.11
N THR A 25 -1.75 -17.62 11.17
CA THR A 25 -0.49 -16.89 11.40
C THR A 25 -0.73 -15.53 12.04
N MET A 26 0.25 -15.03 12.81
CA MET A 26 0.22 -13.66 13.37
C MET A 26 0.01 -12.58 12.29
N ARG A 27 0.63 -12.76 11.11
CA ARG A 27 0.43 -11.86 9.96
C ARG A 27 -1.01 -11.85 9.47
N TYR A 28 -1.71 -12.99 9.50
CA TYR A 28 -3.11 -13.08 9.11
C TYR A 28 -4.03 -12.36 10.11
N SER A 29 -3.80 -12.53 11.42
CA SER A 29 -4.59 -11.85 12.46
C SER A 29 -4.43 -10.34 12.41
N LEU A 30 -3.19 -9.85 12.33
CA LEU A 30 -2.88 -8.42 12.27
C LEU A 30 -3.47 -7.76 11.02
N HIS A 31 -3.27 -8.36 9.84
CA HIS A 31 -3.86 -7.85 8.60
C HIS A 31 -5.41 -7.84 8.65
N LYS A 32 -6.02 -8.86 9.26
CA LYS A 32 -7.49 -8.93 9.42
C LYS A 32 -8.00 -7.83 10.35
N GLN A 33 -7.33 -7.57 11.47
CA GLN A 33 -7.69 -6.50 12.40
C GLN A 33 -7.56 -5.13 11.75
N ALA A 34 -6.41 -4.82 11.13
CA ALA A 34 -6.20 -3.56 10.41
C ALA A 34 -7.25 -3.33 9.31
N SER A 35 -7.58 -4.37 8.54
CA SER A 35 -8.61 -4.33 7.49
C SER A 35 -10.02 -4.13 8.03
N ALA A 36 -10.37 -4.73 9.18
CA ALA A 36 -11.68 -4.63 9.79
C ALA A 36 -11.91 -3.23 10.38
N SER A 37 -10.90 -2.69 11.06
CA SER A 37 -10.95 -1.35 11.64
C SER A 37 -11.15 -0.30 10.56
N LEU A 38 -10.40 -0.35 9.46
CA LEU A 38 -10.54 0.62 8.37
C LEU A 38 -11.91 0.59 7.67
N LYS A 39 -12.59 -0.56 7.65
CA LYS A 39 -13.89 -0.72 6.98
C LYS A 39 -15.09 -0.29 7.83
N SER A 40 -14.90 0.01 9.12
CA SER A 40 -16.00 0.25 10.06
C SER A 40 -16.32 1.73 10.32
N GLY A 41 -15.63 2.68 9.68
CA GLY A 41 -15.87 4.12 9.89
C GLY A 41 -15.43 4.65 11.25
N LEU A 42 -14.58 3.89 11.96
CA LEU A 42 -13.93 4.27 13.20
C LEU A 42 -12.98 5.47 13.00
N ASP A 43 -12.69 6.20 14.09
CA ASP A 43 -11.70 7.27 14.09
C ASP A 43 -10.32 6.71 13.70
N LEU A 44 -9.78 7.20 12.58
CA LEU A 44 -8.47 6.80 12.06
C LEU A 44 -7.37 6.96 13.11
N LYS A 45 -7.45 7.97 13.97
CA LYS A 45 -6.46 8.19 15.02
C LYS A 45 -6.41 7.06 16.03
N GLU A 46 -7.54 6.40 16.29
CA GLU A 46 -7.59 5.27 17.21
C GLU A 46 -7.08 3.99 16.56
N ILE A 47 -7.32 3.83 15.26
CA ILE A 47 -6.99 2.61 14.51
C ILE A 47 -5.49 2.48 14.21
N VAL A 48 -4.79 3.61 14.07
CA VAL A 48 -3.34 3.61 13.77
C VAL A 48 -2.47 3.37 15.00
N LYS A 49 -3.05 3.43 16.21
CA LYS A 49 -2.31 3.18 17.44
C LYS A 49 -1.78 1.75 17.46
N LEU A 50 -0.57 1.59 17.99
CA LEU A 50 0.00 0.28 18.27
C LEU A 50 -0.96 -0.48 19.21
N PRO A 51 -1.44 -1.68 18.84
CA PRO A 51 -2.26 -2.48 19.73
C PRO A 51 -1.51 -2.94 20.98
N ASP A 52 -2.24 -3.16 22.07
CA ASP A 52 -1.65 -3.64 23.32
C ASP A 52 -0.96 -5.01 23.11
N ASN A 53 0.29 -5.11 23.58
CA ASN A 53 1.14 -6.32 23.51
C ASN A 53 1.63 -6.70 22.10
N GLU A 54 1.61 -5.79 21.13
CA GLU A 54 2.25 -5.99 19.83
C GLU A 54 3.61 -5.26 19.76
N ASP A 55 4.50 -5.76 18.90
CA ASP A 55 5.80 -5.13 18.63
C ASP A 55 5.66 -3.96 17.63
N GLU A 56 6.36 -2.86 17.91
CA GLU A 56 6.26 -1.63 17.11
C GLU A 56 6.80 -1.82 15.68
N ASP A 57 7.93 -2.51 15.53
CA ASP A 57 8.55 -2.72 14.22
C ASP A 57 7.67 -3.62 13.35
N ASP A 58 7.07 -4.66 13.92
CA ASP A 58 6.12 -5.53 13.22
C ASP A 58 4.84 -4.77 12.82
N TRP A 59 4.31 -3.89 13.67
CA TRP A 59 3.15 -3.06 13.36
C TRP A 59 3.43 -2.11 12.20
N ILE A 60 4.57 -1.41 12.25
CA ILE A 60 5.02 -0.53 11.17
C ILE A 60 5.21 -1.32 9.88
N ALA A 61 5.85 -2.50 9.94
CA ALA A 61 6.11 -3.32 8.75
C ALA A 61 4.81 -3.74 8.05
N VAL A 62 3.78 -4.13 8.81
CA VAL A 62 2.45 -4.45 8.26
C VAL A 62 1.84 -3.24 7.56
N HIS A 63 1.90 -2.07 8.18
CA HIS A 63 1.35 -0.84 7.61
C HIS A 63 2.11 -0.36 6.37
N VAL A 64 3.44 -0.42 6.37
CA VAL A 64 4.28 -0.02 5.22
C VAL A 64 3.91 -0.84 3.97
N VAL A 65 3.73 -2.15 4.14
CA VAL A 65 3.32 -3.02 3.02
C VAL A 65 1.91 -2.67 2.53
N ASP A 66 0.97 -2.39 3.44
CA ASP A 66 -0.39 -1.98 3.04
C ASP A 66 -0.38 -0.63 2.30
N PHE A 67 0.34 0.37 2.80
CA PHE A 67 0.48 1.67 2.15
C PHE A 67 1.13 1.57 0.77
N PHE A 68 2.22 0.83 0.64
CA PHE A 68 2.88 0.60 -0.64
C PHE A 68 1.91 0.02 -1.68
N ASN A 69 1.15 -1.01 -1.31
CA ASN A 69 0.19 -1.65 -2.20
C ASN A 69 -0.93 -0.70 -2.63
N ARG A 70 -1.44 0.11 -1.69
CA ARG A 70 -2.51 1.07 -1.97
C ARG A 70 -2.03 2.22 -2.86
N ILE A 71 -0.85 2.77 -2.58
CA ILE A 71 -0.25 3.83 -3.40
C ILE A 71 -0.04 3.32 -4.83
N ASN A 72 0.48 2.10 -5.00
CA ASN A 72 0.65 1.50 -6.33
C ASN A 72 -0.68 1.32 -7.07
N LEU A 73 -1.75 0.91 -6.37
CA LEU A 73 -3.07 0.80 -6.96
C LEU A 73 -3.58 2.16 -7.45
N VAL A 74 -3.45 3.21 -6.62
CA VAL A 74 -3.87 4.58 -6.97
C VAL A 74 -3.04 5.13 -8.12
N TYR A 75 -1.71 5.00 -8.06
CA TYR A 75 -0.83 5.44 -9.13
C TYR A 75 -1.11 4.70 -10.44
N GLY A 76 -1.40 3.40 -10.38
CA GLY A 76 -1.79 2.60 -11.53
C GLY A 76 -3.02 3.13 -12.27
N ILE A 77 -3.95 3.83 -11.61
CA ILE A 77 -5.12 4.43 -12.26
C ILE A 77 -4.73 5.66 -13.10
N ILE A 78 -3.75 6.43 -12.66
CA ILE A 78 -3.34 7.70 -13.28
C ILE A 78 -2.08 7.58 -14.14
N THR A 79 -1.41 6.42 -14.13
CA THR A 79 -0.09 6.24 -14.76
C THR A 79 -0.09 6.51 -16.26
N ASP A 80 -1.23 6.35 -16.94
CA ASP A 80 -1.34 6.61 -18.38
C ASP A 80 -1.36 8.13 -18.69
N TYR A 81 -1.67 8.96 -17.69
CA TYR A 81 -1.69 10.43 -17.79
C TYR A 81 -0.42 11.09 -17.25
N CYS A 82 0.33 10.40 -16.39
CA CYS A 82 1.60 10.85 -15.84
C CYS A 82 2.75 10.37 -16.76
N THR A 83 3.15 11.22 -17.72
CA THR A 83 4.19 10.93 -18.71
C THR A 83 5.34 11.92 -18.59
N PRO A 84 6.52 11.66 -19.20
CA PRO A 84 7.61 12.64 -19.23
C PRO A 84 7.24 13.98 -19.88
N GLN A 85 6.19 14.02 -20.69
CA GLN A 85 5.70 15.25 -21.33
C GLN A 85 4.72 16.02 -20.44
N SER A 86 3.82 15.32 -19.73
CA SER A 86 2.83 15.96 -18.85
C SER A 86 3.41 16.32 -17.48
N CYS A 87 4.31 15.48 -16.98
CA CYS A 87 5.00 15.63 -15.70
C CYS A 87 6.53 15.56 -15.93
N PRO A 88 7.15 16.62 -16.50
CA PRO A 88 8.57 16.61 -16.86
C PRO A 88 9.51 16.54 -15.65
N THR A 89 9.00 16.92 -14.46
CA THR A 89 9.75 16.92 -13.21
C THR A 89 8.89 16.33 -12.10
N MET A 90 9.51 15.54 -11.20
CA MET A 90 8.82 14.98 -10.05
C MET A 90 8.55 16.09 -9.03
N SER A 91 7.28 16.50 -8.90
CA SER A 91 6.92 17.69 -8.12
C SER A 91 5.66 17.50 -7.29
N GLY A 92 5.62 18.20 -6.15
CA GLY A 92 4.48 18.30 -5.23
C GLY A 92 3.75 19.63 -5.42
N GLY A 93 3.35 19.93 -6.65
CA GLY A 93 2.85 21.24 -7.06
C GLY A 93 3.96 22.27 -7.31
N PRO A 94 3.63 23.55 -7.57
CA PRO A 94 4.61 24.54 -8.04
C PRO A 94 5.72 24.92 -7.05
N ARG A 95 5.61 24.50 -5.79
CA ARG A 95 6.49 24.91 -4.70
C ARG A 95 7.54 23.86 -4.32
N TYR A 96 7.37 22.60 -4.74
CA TYR A 96 8.19 21.50 -4.27
C TYR A 96 8.59 20.58 -5.43
N GLU A 97 9.88 20.27 -5.49
CA GLU A 97 10.51 19.34 -6.44
C GLU A 97 11.26 18.28 -5.62
N TYR A 98 11.36 17.05 -6.15
CA TYR A 98 11.95 15.88 -5.50
C TYR A 98 13.06 15.25 -6.33
#